data_AF-A0A4R8ZGA4-F1
#
_entry.id   AF-A0A4R8ZGA4-F1
#
_cell.length_a   1.000
_cell.length_b   1.000
_cell.length_c   1.000
_cell.angle_alpha   90.00
_cell.angle_beta   90.00
_cell.angle_gamma   90.00
#
_symmetry.space_group_name_H-M   'P 1'
#
loop_
_entity.id
_entity.type
_entity.pdbx_description
1 polymer ?
#
loop_
_entity_poly.entity_id
_entity_poly.type
_entity_poly.pdbx_seq_one_letter_code
_entity_poly.pdbx_strand_id
1 'polypeptide(L)'
;MTPAPAPAPAPAPASAPAATAPVQAPAGSTTFEGDSASVTYNGTWRTSGSTSDSGGGVQFTTTAGSASFTFQGSSIAFITRLTSSSGTSTVAIDGTNVATVNGYSATTAYKQNAFSTTSLSAGTHTITVTRTGQKDARSTGTSSIVDAFIVSAVPSTAPTPAPISTPRYADCPAATVNVATARELMTAVSQAQPGTVIKMAPGTYNEQINMTANGTASNPVWICGPRSAVINVGSIQNNHGIQISNSSNLVIAGMTVTNSLKGISVIRSNNVTIADTLVDNIGYEGIHLRAFTTDSKVVGNTIKNTGKRDPFYGEGIYIGTSDANWCAQTSCQPDKTDRTLLMANNISLTGAQPIEVKEGTSNGIIRDNIIDGANAMQRAEEWVKVKGNDWSVYNNQGKNSTMHGFAVNGSVAGWGLRNIFYGNTAPVGAAGYGFFIHEQGTKGTSGTRVYCSNTVTAAGSGFSNQACIS
;
A
#
# COMPACT_ATOMS: atom_id res chain seq x y z
N MET A 1 -11.57 -2.65 -82.17
CA MET A 1 -12.52 -2.58 -81.05
C MET A 1 -12.20 -3.74 -80.12
N THR A 2 -11.50 -3.46 -79.03
CA THR A 2 -11.09 -4.45 -78.01
C THR A 2 -12.12 -4.48 -76.87
N PRO A 3 -12.48 -5.65 -76.30
CA PRO A 3 -13.50 -5.74 -75.27
C PRO A 3 -12.97 -5.17 -73.93
N ALA A 4 -13.87 -4.56 -73.15
CA ALA A 4 -13.57 -4.10 -71.80
C ALA A 4 -13.29 -5.28 -70.85
N PRO A 5 -12.37 -5.13 -69.87
CA PRO A 5 -12.06 -6.19 -68.92
C PRO A 5 -13.21 -6.42 -67.94
N ALA A 6 -13.43 -7.69 -67.59
CA ALA A 6 -14.45 -8.12 -66.62
C ALA A 6 -14.11 -7.61 -65.19
N PRO A 7 -15.12 -7.35 -64.34
CA PRO A 7 -14.89 -6.92 -62.97
C PRO A 7 -14.24 -8.03 -62.14
N ALA A 8 -13.32 -7.64 -61.26
CA ALA A 8 -12.63 -8.55 -60.33
C ALA A 8 -13.63 -9.18 -59.33
N PRO A 9 -13.43 -10.45 -58.93
CA PRO A 9 -14.28 -11.12 -57.95
C PRO A 9 -14.15 -10.47 -56.57
N ALA A 10 -15.27 -10.39 -55.85
CA ALA A 10 -15.31 -9.89 -54.47
C ALA A 10 -14.45 -10.75 -53.53
N PRO A 11 -13.81 -10.14 -52.50
CA PRO A 11 -13.00 -10.88 -51.53
C PRO A 11 -13.86 -11.91 -50.77
N ALA A 12 -13.31 -13.11 -50.59
CA ALA A 12 -13.95 -14.18 -49.82
C ALA A 12 -14.16 -13.74 -48.36
N PRO A 13 -15.25 -14.18 -47.69
CA PRO A 13 -15.45 -13.89 -46.27
C PRO A 13 -14.30 -14.47 -45.45
N ALA A 14 -13.71 -13.65 -44.58
CA ALA A 14 -12.67 -14.07 -43.67
C ALA A 14 -13.16 -15.25 -42.81
N SER A 15 -12.40 -16.35 -42.80
CA SER A 15 -12.66 -17.49 -41.93
C SER A 15 -12.65 -17.05 -40.46
N ALA A 16 -13.68 -17.45 -39.72
CA ALA A 16 -13.79 -17.18 -38.28
C ALA A 16 -12.55 -17.72 -37.51
N PRO A 17 -12.11 -17.03 -36.45
CA PRO A 17 -11.05 -17.57 -35.60
C PRO A 17 -11.53 -18.89 -34.98
N ALA A 18 -10.70 -19.92 -35.06
CA ALA A 18 -10.93 -21.16 -34.32
C ALA A 18 -10.84 -20.86 -32.82
N ALA A 19 -11.65 -21.56 -32.00
CA ALA A 19 -11.54 -21.50 -30.54
C ALA A 19 -10.09 -21.83 -30.14
N THR A 20 -9.45 -20.93 -29.39
CA THR A 20 -8.07 -21.08 -28.94
C THR A 20 -8.05 -21.64 -27.52
N ALA A 21 -6.88 -22.09 -27.06
CA ALA A 21 -6.74 -22.56 -25.68
C ALA A 21 -7.19 -21.46 -24.70
N PRO A 22 -7.83 -21.81 -23.56
CA PRO A 22 -8.21 -20.84 -22.54
C PRO A 22 -7.02 -19.97 -22.14
N VAL A 23 -7.20 -18.65 -22.16
CA VAL A 23 -6.12 -17.73 -21.80
C VAL A 23 -5.98 -17.68 -20.28
N GLN A 24 -4.77 -17.96 -19.79
CA GLN A 24 -4.36 -17.59 -18.45
C GLN A 24 -3.79 -16.17 -18.48
N ALA A 25 -4.10 -15.37 -17.45
CA ALA A 25 -3.56 -14.04 -17.31
C ALA A 25 -2.02 -14.09 -17.23
N PRO A 26 -1.27 -13.33 -18.04
CA PRO A 26 0.19 -13.26 -17.94
C PRO A 26 0.64 -12.82 -16.53
N ALA A 27 1.81 -13.27 -16.09
CA ALA A 27 2.40 -12.80 -14.83
C ALA A 27 2.56 -11.26 -14.85
N GLY A 28 2.11 -10.59 -13.78
CA GLY A 28 2.12 -9.13 -13.70
C GLY A 28 0.95 -8.45 -14.44
N SER A 29 -0.16 -9.13 -14.67
CA SER A 29 -1.40 -8.53 -15.17
C SER A 29 -2.51 -8.55 -14.10
N THR A 30 -3.43 -7.59 -14.19
CA THR A 30 -4.62 -7.51 -13.33
C THR A 30 -5.84 -7.91 -14.15
N THR A 31 -6.66 -8.82 -13.61
CA THR A 31 -7.92 -9.26 -14.22
C THR A 31 -9.09 -8.54 -13.55
N PHE A 32 -9.99 -7.98 -14.35
CA PHE A 32 -11.22 -7.32 -13.93
C PHE A 32 -12.39 -8.15 -14.46
N GLU A 33 -13.07 -8.86 -13.56
CA GLU A 33 -14.21 -9.72 -13.89
C GLU A 33 -15.38 -8.91 -14.45
N GLY A 34 -16.23 -9.55 -15.25
CA GLY A 34 -17.37 -8.90 -15.90
C GLY A 34 -18.37 -8.31 -14.91
N ASP A 35 -18.46 -8.83 -13.68
CA ASP A 35 -19.30 -8.29 -12.60
C ASP A 35 -18.58 -7.26 -11.71
N SER A 36 -17.34 -6.89 -12.03
CA SER A 36 -16.61 -5.84 -11.33
C SER A 36 -17.35 -4.50 -11.40
N ALA A 37 -17.40 -3.79 -10.27
CA ALA A 37 -17.96 -2.45 -10.20
C ALA A 37 -17.23 -1.41 -11.08
N SER A 38 -16.04 -1.75 -11.60
CA SER A 38 -15.30 -0.91 -12.55
C SER A 38 -15.79 -1.02 -14.00
N VAL A 39 -16.62 -2.01 -14.32
CA VAL A 39 -17.22 -2.18 -15.65
C VAL A 39 -18.61 -1.56 -15.66
N THR A 40 -18.84 -0.60 -16.55
CA THR A 40 -20.12 0.07 -16.71
C THR A 40 -20.89 -0.53 -17.87
N TYR A 41 -22.14 -0.90 -17.63
CA TYR A 41 -23.01 -1.50 -18.64
C TYR A 41 -24.12 -0.54 -19.06
N ASN A 42 -24.31 -0.40 -20.37
CA ASN A 42 -25.47 0.25 -20.97
C ASN A 42 -26.41 -0.80 -21.56
N GLY A 43 -27.72 -0.62 -21.34
CA GLY A 43 -28.75 -1.59 -21.73
C GLY A 43 -28.97 -2.69 -20.68
N THR A 44 -29.76 -3.69 -21.03
CA THR A 44 -30.09 -4.80 -20.12
C THR A 44 -29.04 -5.91 -20.23
N TRP A 45 -28.27 -6.09 -19.15
CA TRP A 45 -27.30 -7.18 -18.99
C TRP A 45 -27.74 -8.14 -17.89
N ARG A 46 -27.37 -9.41 -18.02
CA ARG A 46 -27.71 -10.48 -17.09
C ARG A 46 -26.47 -11.31 -16.78
N THR A 47 -26.43 -11.86 -15.58
CA THR A 47 -25.35 -12.75 -15.14
C THR A 47 -25.60 -14.21 -15.57
N SER A 48 -24.55 -14.93 -15.95
CA SER A 48 -24.57 -16.38 -16.13
C SER A 48 -23.34 -17.02 -15.48
N GLY A 49 -23.55 -17.81 -14.43
CA GLY A 49 -22.47 -18.47 -13.68
C GLY A 49 -21.97 -19.76 -14.33
N SER A 50 -20.67 -20.01 -14.25
CA SER A 50 -20.05 -21.32 -14.43
C SER A 50 -18.63 -21.30 -13.87
N THR A 51 -18.21 -22.38 -13.22
CA THR A 51 -16.86 -22.50 -12.62
C THR A 51 -15.73 -22.53 -13.65
N SER A 52 -16.06 -22.64 -14.95
CA SER A 52 -15.07 -22.64 -16.03
C SER A 52 -14.69 -21.23 -16.50
N ASP A 53 -15.50 -20.22 -16.18
CA ASP A 53 -15.26 -18.81 -16.51
C ASP A 53 -14.25 -18.17 -15.56
N SER A 54 -13.75 -16.99 -15.94
CA SER A 54 -13.04 -16.14 -15.00
C SER A 54 -14.02 -15.66 -13.92
N GLY A 55 -13.55 -15.56 -12.67
CA GLY A 55 -14.41 -15.14 -11.55
C GLY A 55 -15.61 -16.04 -11.23
N GLY A 56 -15.85 -17.12 -11.98
CA GLY A 56 -17.01 -18.01 -11.82
C GLY A 56 -18.28 -17.57 -12.56
N GLY A 57 -18.25 -16.53 -13.40
CA GLY A 57 -19.42 -16.09 -14.15
C GLY A 57 -19.15 -14.98 -15.16
N VAL A 58 -20.13 -14.74 -16.03
CA VAL A 58 -20.06 -13.73 -17.10
C VAL A 58 -21.27 -12.79 -17.05
N GLN A 59 -21.12 -11.61 -17.66
CA GLN A 59 -22.23 -10.73 -18.00
C GLN A 59 -22.60 -10.90 -19.48
N PHE A 60 -23.89 -10.96 -19.81
CA PHE A 60 -24.33 -11.05 -21.21
C PHE A 60 -25.56 -10.21 -21.51
N THR A 61 -25.72 -9.86 -22.80
CA THR A 61 -26.92 -9.19 -23.30
C THR A 61 -27.40 -9.80 -24.62
N THR A 62 -28.71 -9.77 -24.84
CA THR A 62 -29.39 -10.17 -26.08
C THR A 62 -30.10 -9.00 -26.76
N THR A 63 -30.09 -7.81 -26.14
CA THR A 63 -30.71 -6.57 -26.63
C THR A 63 -29.62 -5.55 -26.99
N ALA A 64 -29.98 -4.35 -27.44
CA ALA A 64 -28.99 -3.29 -27.59
C ALA A 64 -28.30 -3.01 -26.24
N GLY A 65 -26.98 -2.85 -26.26
CA GLY A 65 -26.18 -2.59 -25.08
C GLY A 65 -24.68 -2.62 -25.32
N SER A 66 -23.94 -2.02 -24.40
CA SER A 66 -22.47 -1.97 -24.40
C SER A 66 -21.91 -2.18 -23.00
N ALA A 67 -20.65 -2.62 -22.93
CA ALA A 67 -19.84 -2.69 -21.72
C ALA A 67 -18.64 -1.77 -21.89
N SER A 68 -18.39 -0.86 -20.95
CA SER A 68 -17.28 0.07 -20.97
C SER A 68 -16.40 -0.11 -19.74
N PHE A 69 -15.09 -0.15 -19.95
CA PHE A 69 -14.10 -0.29 -18.90
C PHE A 69 -12.95 0.68 -19.14
N THR A 70 -12.71 1.56 -18.16
CA THR A 70 -11.60 2.51 -18.19
C THR A 70 -10.42 1.91 -17.42
N PHE A 71 -9.27 1.82 -18.08
CA PHE A 71 -8.05 1.26 -17.54
C PHE A 71 -6.87 2.20 -17.77
N GLN A 72 -5.77 1.93 -17.06
CA GLN A 72 -4.51 2.59 -17.34
C GLN A 72 -3.45 1.57 -17.73
N GLY A 73 -2.78 1.85 -18.84
CA GLY A 73 -1.68 1.05 -19.33
C GLY A 73 -1.63 1.01 -20.85
N SER A 74 -0.58 0.39 -21.36
CA SER A 74 -0.35 0.25 -22.80
C SER A 74 -1.04 -0.99 -23.39
N SER A 75 -1.74 -1.77 -22.57
CA SER A 75 -2.34 -3.04 -23.00
C SER A 75 -3.68 -3.33 -22.35
N ILE A 76 -4.52 -4.03 -23.10
CA ILE A 76 -5.82 -4.56 -22.65
C ILE A 76 -6.13 -5.83 -23.44
N ALA A 77 -6.70 -6.82 -22.77
CA ALA A 77 -7.37 -7.95 -23.40
C ALA A 77 -8.83 -8.01 -22.96
N PHE A 78 -9.71 -8.31 -23.90
CA PHE A 78 -11.13 -8.59 -23.70
C PHE A 78 -11.33 -10.11 -23.77
N ILE A 79 -11.72 -10.68 -22.64
CA ILE A 79 -11.99 -12.10 -22.47
C ILE A 79 -13.50 -12.34 -22.53
N THR A 80 -13.90 -13.38 -23.25
CA THR A 80 -15.31 -13.73 -23.45
C THR A 80 -15.52 -15.24 -23.40
N ARG A 81 -16.78 -15.64 -23.24
CA ARG A 81 -17.27 -17.01 -23.48
C ARG A 81 -17.87 -17.08 -24.88
N LEU A 82 -17.37 -17.99 -25.71
CA LEU A 82 -17.94 -18.25 -27.03
C LEU A 82 -19.05 -19.30 -26.93
N THR A 83 -20.16 -19.13 -27.66
CA THR A 83 -21.32 -20.03 -27.62
C THR A 83 -21.97 -20.20 -28.99
N SER A 84 -22.85 -21.19 -29.14
CA SER A 84 -23.58 -21.42 -30.40
C SER A 84 -24.62 -20.34 -30.70
N SER A 85 -24.97 -19.50 -29.70
CA SER A 85 -25.95 -18.40 -29.82
C SER A 85 -25.33 -17.01 -29.75
N SER A 86 -24.00 -16.89 -29.69
CA SER A 86 -23.32 -15.61 -29.61
C SER A 86 -23.22 -14.92 -30.97
N GLY A 87 -23.38 -13.60 -30.97
CA GLY A 87 -23.26 -12.73 -32.14
C GLY A 87 -21.90 -12.07 -32.22
N THR A 88 -21.83 -10.95 -32.94
CA THR A 88 -20.63 -10.12 -33.01
C THR A 88 -20.73 -8.90 -32.10
N SER A 89 -19.56 -8.42 -31.66
CA SER A 89 -19.44 -7.19 -30.88
C SER A 89 -18.35 -6.29 -31.48
N THR A 90 -18.62 -4.99 -31.54
CA THR A 90 -17.61 -4.00 -31.90
C THR A 90 -16.81 -3.65 -30.66
N VAL A 91 -15.48 -3.65 -30.78
CA VAL A 91 -14.56 -3.19 -29.74
C VAL A 91 -14.03 -1.83 -30.16
N ALA A 92 -14.18 -0.84 -29.29
CA ALA A 92 -13.60 0.47 -29.43
C ALA A 92 -12.59 0.75 -28.32
N ILE A 93 -11.49 1.41 -28.65
CA ILE A 93 -10.56 2.00 -27.69
C ILE A 93 -10.65 3.52 -27.85
N ASP A 94 -10.93 4.22 -26.76
CA ASP A 94 -11.06 5.69 -26.72
C ASP A 94 -12.05 6.24 -27.76
N GLY A 95 -13.18 5.53 -27.92
CA GLY A 95 -14.23 5.88 -28.87
C GLY A 95 -13.93 5.51 -30.33
N THR A 96 -12.73 5.02 -30.64
CA THR A 96 -12.36 4.56 -31.99
C THR A 96 -12.58 3.06 -32.11
N ASN A 97 -13.39 2.62 -33.08
CA ASN A 97 -13.58 1.19 -33.36
C ASN A 97 -12.27 0.57 -33.85
N VAL A 98 -11.77 -0.43 -33.11
CA VAL A 98 -10.50 -1.11 -33.41
C VAL A 98 -10.70 -2.56 -33.88
N ALA A 99 -11.85 -3.17 -33.56
CA ALA A 99 -12.16 -4.52 -34.00
C ALA A 99 -13.67 -4.81 -34.02
N THR A 100 -14.04 -5.85 -34.76
CA THR A 100 -15.32 -6.54 -34.58
C THR A 100 -15.01 -8.00 -34.26
N VAL A 101 -15.43 -8.46 -33.09
CA VAL A 101 -15.16 -9.81 -32.59
C VAL A 101 -16.38 -10.70 -32.80
N ASN A 102 -16.14 -11.96 -33.18
CA ASN A 102 -17.19 -12.95 -33.38
C ASN A 102 -17.25 -13.88 -32.16
N GLY A 103 -18.41 -13.88 -31.48
CA GLY A 103 -18.64 -14.69 -30.29
C GLY A 103 -19.02 -16.15 -30.58
N TYR A 104 -19.22 -16.52 -31.84
CA TYR A 104 -19.72 -17.86 -32.20
C TYR A 104 -18.70 -18.97 -31.95
N SER A 105 -19.16 -20.07 -31.34
CA SER A 105 -18.50 -21.37 -31.36
C SER A 105 -19.54 -22.48 -31.32
N ALA A 106 -19.34 -23.57 -32.08
CA ALA A 106 -20.27 -24.70 -32.11
C ALA A 106 -20.40 -25.37 -30.72
N THR A 107 -19.30 -25.42 -29.96
CA THR A 107 -19.23 -25.85 -28.57
C THR A 107 -18.82 -24.69 -27.68
N THR A 108 -19.38 -24.59 -26.47
CA THR A 108 -19.01 -23.54 -25.53
C THR A 108 -17.50 -23.54 -25.26
N ALA A 109 -16.86 -22.38 -25.43
CA ALA A 109 -15.45 -22.20 -25.14
C ALA A 109 -15.29 -21.05 -24.12
N TYR A 110 -14.62 -21.34 -23.01
CA TYR A 110 -14.45 -20.44 -21.87
C TYR A 110 -13.14 -19.68 -21.95
N LYS A 111 -13.08 -18.49 -21.35
CA LYS A 111 -11.86 -17.67 -21.20
C LYS A 111 -11.12 -17.41 -22.52
N GLN A 112 -11.88 -17.06 -23.55
CA GLN A 112 -11.35 -16.83 -24.88
C GLN A 112 -10.93 -15.37 -25.04
N ASN A 113 -9.70 -15.13 -25.49
CA ASN A 113 -9.25 -13.79 -25.84
C ASN A 113 -9.87 -13.37 -27.18
N ALA A 114 -10.94 -12.59 -27.12
CA ALA A 114 -11.65 -12.09 -28.30
C ALA A 114 -10.94 -10.90 -28.93
N PHE A 115 -10.25 -10.09 -28.13
CA PHE A 115 -9.48 -8.95 -28.60
C PHE A 115 -8.37 -8.63 -27.61
N SER A 116 -7.18 -8.31 -28.10
CA SER A 116 -6.12 -7.75 -27.27
C SER A 116 -5.26 -6.76 -28.03
N THR A 117 -4.73 -5.76 -27.32
CA THR A 117 -3.70 -4.85 -27.82
C THR A 117 -2.65 -4.65 -26.74
N THR A 118 -1.40 -4.46 -27.16
CA THR A 118 -0.24 -4.14 -26.30
C THR A 118 0.50 -2.88 -26.75
N SER A 119 -0.08 -2.15 -27.71
CA SER A 119 0.56 -1.03 -28.40
C SER A 119 -0.13 0.30 -28.14
N LEU A 120 -0.89 0.41 -27.05
CA LEU A 120 -1.45 1.69 -26.65
C LEU A 120 -0.34 2.56 -26.06
N SER A 121 -0.49 3.87 -26.19
CA SER A 121 0.33 4.81 -25.42
C SER A 121 0.21 4.49 -23.94
N ALA A 122 1.24 4.79 -23.14
CA ALA A 122 1.05 4.77 -21.69
C ALA A 122 0.05 5.87 -21.30
N GLY A 123 -1.05 5.50 -20.66
CA GLY A 123 -2.06 6.46 -20.26
C GLY A 123 -3.38 5.81 -19.86
N THR A 124 -4.38 6.67 -19.63
CA THR A 124 -5.77 6.23 -19.43
C THR A 124 -6.44 5.96 -20.76
N HIS A 125 -7.03 4.78 -20.88
CA HIS A 125 -7.75 4.32 -22.04
C HIS A 125 -9.11 3.77 -21.62
N THR A 126 -10.08 3.81 -22.53
CA THR A 126 -11.38 3.18 -22.32
C THR A 126 -11.65 2.16 -23.42
N ILE A 127 -11.81 0.90 -23.04
CA ILE A 127 -12.35 -0.13 -23.93
C ILE A 127 -13.87 -0.12 -23.83
N THR A 128 -14.55 -0.14 -24.98
CA THR A 128 -16.01 -0.30 -25.06
C THR A 128 -16.34 -1.46 -26.00
N VAL A 129 -17.08 -2.44 -25.48
CA VAL A 129 -17.57 -3.60 -26.22
C VAL A 129 -19.06 -3.42 -26.46
N THR A 130 -19.46 -3.20 -27.71
CA THR A 130 -20.84 -2.91 -28.11
C THR A 130 -21.41 -4.06 -28.92
N ARG A 131 -22.57 -4.59 -28.52
CA ARG A 131 -23.26 -5.62 -29.29
C ARG A 131 -23.74 -5.05 -30.62
N THR A 132 -23.43 -5.73 -31.74
CA THR A 132 -23.83 -5.27 -33.09
C THR A 132 -25.25 -5.70 -33.47
N GLY A 133 -25.77 -6.75 -32.84
CA GLY A 133 -26.99 -7.43 -33.27
C GLY A 133 -26.81 -8.31 -34.52
N GLN A 134 -25.59 -8.39 -35.06
CA GLN A 134 -25.21 -9.27 -36.16
C GLN A 134 -24.63 -10.57 -35.62
N LYS A 135 -24.53 -11.59 -36.48
CA LYS A 135 -24.00 -12.91 -36.11
C LYS A 135 -23.36 -13.62 -37.30
N ASP A 136 -22.55 -14.62 -36.97
CA ASP A 136 -22.17 -15.66 -37.93
C ASP A 136 -23.42 -16.40 -38.42
N ALA A 137 -23.44 -16.81 -39.70
CA ALA A 137 -24.56 -17.57 -40.28
C ALA A 137 -24.83 -18.88 -39.52
N ARG A 138 -23.80 -19.46 -38.90
CA ARG A 138 -23.88 -20.69 -38.10
C ARG A 138 -24.44 -20.48 -36.70
N SER A 139 -24.48 -19.23 -36.23
CA SER A 139 -24.97 -18.92 -34.88
C SER A 139 -26.49 -18.93 -34.83
N THR A 140 -27.06 -19.43 -33.74
CA THR A 140 -28.51 -19.43 -33.50
C THR A 140 -29.00 -18.09 -32.94
N GLY A 141 -28.10 -17.25 -32.45
CA GLY A 141 -28.43 -16.01 -31.75
C GLY A 141 -27.42 -14.90 -31.99
N THR A 142 -27.59 -13.81 -31.25
CA THR A 142 -26.77 -12.59 -31.39
C THR A 142 -26.25 -12.11 -30.04
N SER A 143 -26.11 -12.98 -29.03
CA SER A 143 -25.71 -12.53 -27.68
C SER A 143 -24.27 -11.98 -27.67
N SER A 144 -24.04 -10.93 -26.87
CA SER A 144 -22.70 -10.46 -26.51
C SER A 144 -22.42 -10.84 -25.07
N ILE A 145 -21.21 -11.35 -24.81
CA ILE A 145 -20.81 -11.87 -23.49
C ILE A 145 -19.49 -11.20 -23.08
N VAL A 146 -19.39 -10.76 -21.83
CA VAL A 146 -18.17 -10.25 -21.20
C VAL A 146 -17.83 -11.18 -20.03
N ASP A 147 -16.66 -11.81 -20.11
CA ASP A 147 -16.09 -12.65 -19.05
C ASP A 147 -15.17 -11.80 -18.18
N ALA A 148 -14.10 -11.23 -18.75
CA ALA A 148 -13.18 -10.37 -18.02
C ALA A 148 -12.43 -9.39 -18.94
N PHE A 149 -11.75 -8.43 -18.33
CA PHE A 149 -10.73 -7.60 -18.94
C PHE A 149 -9.38 -7.85 -18.26
N ILE A 150 -8.30 -8.02 -19.03
CA ILE A 150 -6.96 -8.19 -18.48
C ILE A 150 -6.10 -7.00 -18.89
N VAL A 151 -5.47 -6.33 -17.92
CA VAL A 151 -4.56 -5.20 -18.12
C VAL A 151 -3.17 -5.63 -17.67
N SER A 152 -2.16 -5.59 -18.56
CA SER A 152 -0.78 -5.86 -18.13
C SER A 152 -0.23 -4.68 -17.33
N ALA A 153 0.65 -4.95 -16.36
CA ALA A 153 1.34 -3.91 -15.62
C ALA A 153 2.06 -2.96 -16.58
N VAL A 154 1.87 -1.67 -16.34
CA VAL A 154 2.67 -0.63 -16.99
C VAL A 154 4.11 -0.80 -16.54
N PRO A 155 5.13 -0.74 -17.42
CA PRO A 155 6.51 -0.58 -17.00
C PRO A 155 6.56 0.65 -16.11
N SER A 156 6.76 0.45 -14.81
CA SER A 156 6.63 1.56 -13.90
C SER A 156 7.86 2.46 -14.02
N THR A 157 7.65 3.76 -14.18
CA THR A 157 8.71 4.76 -13.95
C THR A 157 8.93 5.02 -12.47
N ALA A 158 8.28 4.23 -11.59
CA ALA A 158 8.51 4.31 -10.17
C ALA A 158 10.01 4.20 -9.84
N PRO A 159 10.47 4.98 -8.86
CA PRO A 159 11.85 4.88 -8.40
C PRO A 159 12.20 3.44 -8.06
N THR A 160 13.36 2.94 -8.53
CA THR A 160 13.86 1.65 -8.08
C THR A 160 14.30 1.79 -6.62
N PRO A 161 13.76 0.99 -5.69
CA PRO A 161 14.18 0.99 -4.30
C PRO A 161 15.67 0.68 -4.17
N ALA A 162 16.39 1.41 -3.32
CA ALA A 162 17.72 0.97 -2.90
C ALA A 162 17.60 -0.43 -2.24
N PRO A 163 18.52 -1.37 -2.49
CA PRO A 163 18.50 -2.66 -1.82
C PRO A 163 18.65 -2.48 -0.31
N ILE A 164 18.01 -3.36 0.47
CA ILE A 164 18.23 -3.41 1.91
C ILE A 164 19.62 -4.03 2.13
N SER A 165 20.64 -3.19 2.34
CA SER A 165 21.89 -3.66 2.93
C SER A 165 21.74 -3.53 4.44
N THR A 166 21.99 -4.57 5.23
CA THR A 166 22.40 -4.38 6.64
C THR A 166 22.78 -5.68 7.37
N PRO A 167 23.94 -5.68 8.06
CA PRO A 167 24.10 -6.38 9.34
C PRO A 167 23.01 -5.97 10.34
N ARG A 168 22.59 -6.86 11.24
CA ARG A 168 21.54 -6.53 12.22
C ARG A 168 22.08 -5.52 13.24
N TYR A 169 21.31 -4.50 13.61
CA TYR A 169 21.70 -3.57 14.68
C TYR A 169 21.74 -4.26 16.05
N ALA A 170 21.01 -5.37 16.19
CA ALA A 170 21.14 -6.26 17.33
C ALA A 170 22.56 -6.85 17.49
N ASP A 171 23.37 -6.89 16.42
CA ASP A 171 24.79 -7.26 16.46
C ASP A 171 25.60 -6.07 17.01
N CYS A 172 25.47 -5.87 18.32
CA CYS A 172 26.05 -4.71 18.99
C CYS A 172 27.57 -4.62 18.81
N PRO A 173 28.14 -3.40 18.62
CA PRO A 173 29.58 -3.19 18.68
C PRO A 173 30.20 -3.68 19.99
N ALA A 174 31.54 -3.74 20.01
CA ALA A 174 32.27 -4.06 21.23
C ALA A 174 31.87 -3.11 22.38
N ALA A 175 31.43 -3.69 23.50
CA ALA A 175 30.92 -2.92 24.63
C ALA A 175 32.03 -2.14 25.32
N THR A 176 31.75 -0.88 25.67
CA THR A 176 32.60 -0.08 26.56
C THR A 176 32.10 -0.15 28.00
N VAL A 177 30.80 -0.40 28.19
CA VAL A 177 30.14 -0.56 29.49
C VAL A 177 29.15 -1.72 29.39
N ASN A 178 29.15 -2.61 30.39
CA ASN A 178 28.13 -3.64 30.55
C ASN A 178 27.23 -3.28 31.73
N VAL A 179 25.92 -3.49 31.59
CA VAL A 179 24.93 -3.21 32.63
C VAL A 179 23.99 -4.39 32.80
N ALA A 180 23.60 -4.72 34.02
CA ALA A 180 22.68 -5.80 34.35
C ALA A 180 21.41 -5.31 35.08
N THR A 181 21.37 -4.03 35.46
CA THR A 181 20.22 -3.44 36.17
C THR A 181 19.77 -2.11 35.55
N ALA A 182 18.53 -1.69 35.83
CA ALA A 182 17.99 -0.39 35.41
C ALA A 182 18.82 0.79 35.94
N ARG A 183 19.25 0.70 37.20
CA ARG A 183 20.10 1.72 37.82
C ARG A 183 21.44 1.88 37.12
N GLU A 184 22.12 0.76 36.86
CA GLU A 184 23.40 0.78 36.11
C GLU A 184 23.21 1.32 34.69
N LEU A 185 22.12 0.94 34.00
CA LEU A 185 21.81 1.48 32.68
C LEU A 185 21.63 3.00 32.73
N MET A 186 20.84 3.53 33.66
CA MET A 186 20.65 4.98 33.79
C MET A 186 21.93 5.71 34.16
N THR A 187 22.76 5.15 35.05
CA THR A 187 24.08 5.71 35.37
C THR A 187 24.97 5.75 34.12
N ALA A 188 25.06 4.64 33.38
CA ALA A 188 25.85 4.56 32.15
C ALA A 188 25.36 5.56 31.09
N VAL A 189 24.04 5.70 30.92
CA VAL A 189 23.44 6.69 30.01
C VAL A 189 23.79 8.11 30.43
N SER A 190 23.73 8.44 31.72
CA SER A 190 24.06 9.79 32.22
C SER A 190 25.52 10.19 32.02
N GLN A 191 26.42 9.20 31.91
CA GLN A 191 27.86 9.41 31.73
C GLN A 191 28.30 9.22 30.27
N ALA A 192 27.40 8.81 29.38
CA ALA A 192 27.75 8.46 28.01
C ALA A 192 28.35 9.64 27.26
N GLN A 193 29.48 9.39 26.61
CA GLN A 193 30.17 10.28 25.68
C GLN A 193 30.13 9.69 24.26
N PRO A 194 30.37 10.48 23.19
CA PRO A 194 30.45 9.94 21.83
C PRO A 194 31.32 8.68 21.74
N GLY A 195 30.78 7.61 21.15
CA GLY A 195 31.42 6.30 21.03
C GLY A 195 31.18 5.34 22.19
N THR A 196 30.44 5.74 23.23
CA THR A 196 30.05 4.83 24.32
C THR A 196 29.13 3.73 23.78
N VAL A 197 29.43 2.49 24.14
CA VAL A 197 28.63 1.29 23.82
C VAL A 197 28.20 0.63 25.12
N ILE A 198 26.94 0.83 25.49
CA ILE A 198 26.29 0.26 26.67
C ILE A 198 25.60 -1.04 26.27
N LYS A 199 26.13 -2.16 26.74
CA LYS A 199 25.57 -3.50 26.49
C LYS A 199 24.78 -3.99 27.69
N MET A 200 23.50 -4.26 27.47
CA MET A 200 22.58 -4.81 28.45
C MET A 200 22.72 -6.33 28.51
N ALA A 201 22.90 -6.86 29.72
CA ALA A 201 22.79 -8.28 29.98
C ALA A 201 21.31 -8.74 29.89
N PRO A 202 21.04 -10.04 29.62
CA PRO A 202 19.71 -10.61 29.82
C PRO A 202 19.19 -10.33 31.24
N GLY A 203 17.92 -9.97 31.36
CA GLY A 203 17.32 -9.62 32.65
C GLY A 203 16.19 -8.63 32.50
N THR A 204 15.53 -8.32 33.62
CA THR A 204 14.43 -7.34 33.65
C THR A 204 14.88 -6.03 34.30
N TYR A 205 14.66 -4.94 33.58
CA TYR A 205 14.99 -3.57 33.96
C TYR A 205 13.67 -2.88 34.34
N ASN A 206 13.39 -2.81 35.65
CA ASN A 206 12.06 -2.46 36.20
C ASN A 206 11.82 -0.96 36.42
N GLU A 207 12.33 -0.09 35.53
CA GLU A 207 12.20 1.36 35.65
C GLU A 207 12.03 1.99 34.25
N GLN A 208 11.44 3.19 34.17
CA GLN A 208 11.49 4.00 32.95
C GLN A 208 12.94 4.42 32.67
N ILE A 209 13.40 4.23 31.43
CA ILE A 209 14.73 4.66 31.01
C ILE A 209 14.66 6.04 30.38
N ASN A 210 15.29 7.03 31.02
CA ASN A 210 15.40 8.39 30.50
C ASN A 210 16.77 8.61 29.88
N MET A 211 16.81 9.18 28.68
CA MET A 211 18.03 9.37 27.91
C MET A 211 18.17 10.81 27.42
N THR A 212 19.36 11.38 27.64
CA THR A 212 19.73 12.73 27.19
C THR A 212 21.16 12.76 26.62
N ALA A 213 21.66 11.61 26.15
CA ALA A 213 23.03 11.46 25.67
C ALA A 213 23.17 11.95 24.22
N ASN A 214 24.37 12.40 23.86
CA ASN A 214 24.70 12.88 22.53
C ASN A 214 25.97 12.19 22.02
N GLY A 215 25.84 11.48 20.90
CA GLY A 215 26.97 10.97 20.13
C GLY A 215 27.37 11.92 19.00
N THR A 216 28.25 11.45 18.13
CA THR A 216 28.53 12.09 16.83
C THR A 216 28.21 11.14 15.70
N ALA A 217 28.14 11.63 14.46
CA ALA A 217 27.92 10.79 13.28
C ALA A 217 28.99 9.68 13.13
N SER A 218 30.24 9.97 13.49
CA SER A 218 31.34 8.99 13.47
C SER A 218 31.38 8.10 14.71
N ASN A 219 30.98 8.61 15.88
CA ASN A 219 31.01 7.92 17.16
C ASN A 219 29.63 8.02 17.84
N PRO A 220 28.62 7.30 17.33
CA PRO A 220 27.30 7.27 17.94
C PRO A 220 27.38 6.60 19.33
N VAL A 221 26.42 6.94 20.19
CA VAL A 221 26.23 6.23 21.47
C VAL A 221 25.27 5.06 21.25
N TRP A 222 25.68 3.87 21.65
CA TRP A 222 24.91 2.64 21.50
C TRP A 222 24.36 2.16 22.84
N ILE A 223 23.08 1.81 22.87
CA ILE A 223 22.45 1.03 23.93
C ILE A 223 21.87 -0.20 23.25
N CYS A 224 22.35 -1.37 23.62
CA CYS A 224 22.03 -2.59 22.91
C CYS A 224 21.86 -3.77 23.88
N GLY A 225 21.03 -4.74 23.53
CA GLY A 225 20.88 -5.96 24.30
C GLY A 225 20.15 -7.04 23.54
N PRO A 226 20.21 -8.30 23.99
CA PRO A 226 19.37 -9.35 23.44
C PRO A 226 17.88 -9.05 23.75
N ARG A 227 16.96 -9.70 23.05
CA ARG A 227 15.51 -9.61 23.35
C ARG A 227 15.15 -9.99 24.79
N SER A 228 15.99 -10.82 25.43
CA SER A 228 15.88 -11.20 26.84
C SER A 228 16.34 -10.13 27.83
N ALA A 229 16.90 -9.01 27.36
CA ALA A 229 17.01 -7.78 28.13
C ALA A 229 15.67 -7.04 27.98
N VAL A 230 14.89 -6.99 29.05
CA VAL A 230 13.49 -6.54 29.03
C VAL A 230 13.33 -5.29 29.89
N ILE A 231 13.04 -4.15 29.27
CA ILE A 231 12.61 -2.94 29.97
C ILE A 231 11.12 -3.09 30.26
N ASN A 232 10.77 -3.19 31.54
CA ASN A 232 9.43 -3.46 32.02
C ASN A 232 9.07 -2.43 33.10
N VAL A 233 8.30 -1.41 32.74
CA VAL A 233 7.94 -0.32 33.69
C VAL A 233 6.86 -0.77 34.69
N GLY A 234 6.21 -1.91 34.43
CA GLY A 234 5.26 -2.57 35.33
C GLY A 234 3.81 -2.09 35.19
N SER A 235 3.51 -1.06 34.40
CA SER A 235 2.13 -0.55 34.24
C SER A 235 1.91 0.12 32.90
N ILE A 236 0.85 -0.29 32.20
CA ILE A 236 0.37 0.35 30.96
C ILE A 236 -0.34 1.69 31.19
N GLN A 237 -0.50 2.11 32.45
CA GLN A 237 -1.28 3.31 32.78
C GLN A 237 -0.45 4.59 32.68
N ASN A 238 0.85 4.53 32.97
CA ASN A 238 1.73 5.68 33.10
C ASN A 238 3.09 5.43 32.42
N ASN A 239 3.91 6.48 32.33
CA ASN A 239 5.33 6.40 31.98
C ASN A 239 5.66 5.91 30.56
N HIS A 240 6.90 6.14 30.16
CA HIS A 240 7.49 5.61 28.94
C HIS A 240 8.35 4.40 29.28
N GLY A 241 8.46 3.43 28.38
CA GLY A 241 9.49 2.40 28.48
C GLY A 241 10.88 3.04 28.36
N ILE A 242 11.11 3.70 27.23
CA ILE A 242 12.29 4.54 26.98
C ILE A 242 11.83 5.93 26.55
N GLN A 243 12.36 6.98 27.17
CA GLN A 243 12.18 8.35 26.74
C GLN A 243 13.54 8.99 26.41
N ILE A 244 13.73 9.34 25.14
CA ILE A 244 14.91 10.01 24.61
C ILE A 244 14.54 11.46 24.35
N SER A 245 15.27 12.38 24.97
CA SER A 245 15.01 13.82 24.89
C SER A 245 16.28 14.60 24.61
N ASN A 246 16.21 15.62 23.74
CA ASN A 246 17.33 16.53 23.46
C ASN A 246 18.65 15.78 23.14
N SER A 247 18.55 14.72 22.35
CA SER A 247 19.62 13.77 22.10
C SER A 247 19.97 13.70 20.63
N SER A 248 21.16 13.23 20.32
CA SER A 248 21.60 13.08 18.94
C SER A 248 22.54 11.89 18.73
N ASN A 249 22.52 11.31 17.53
CA ASN A 249 23.41 10.22 17.13
C ASN A 249 23.39 9.05 18.12
N LEU A 250 22.18 8.53 18.39
CA LEU A 250 21.95 7.41 19.29
C LEU A 250 21.50 6.17 18.52
N VAL A 251 21.88 4.99 19.01
CA VAL A 251 21.36 3.71 18.53
C VAL A 251 20.83 2.90 19.70
N ILE A 252 19.54 2.54 19.63
CA ILE A 252 18.85 1.70 20.60
C ILE A 252 18.46 0.40 19.90
N ALA A 253 19.03 -0.72 20.33
CA ALA A 253 18.94 -1.95 19.56
C ALA A 253 18.67 -3.24 20.36
N GLY A 254 17.83 -4.10 19.79
CA GLY A 254 17.73 -5.52 20.15
C GLY A 254 16.82 -5.86 21.34
N MET A 255 16.72 -4.99 22.36
CA MET A 255 15.99 -5.27 23.60
C MET A 255 14.47 -5.34 23.43
N THR A 256 13.79 -5.80 24.47
CA THR A 256 12.33 -5.74 24.61
C THR A 256 11.91 -4.55 25.47
N VAL A 257 10.84 -3.85 25.09
CA VAL A 257 10.19 -2.78 25.86
C VAL A 257 8.71 -3.14 26.04
N THR A 258 8.23 -3.18 27.28
CA THR A 258 6.88 -3.63 27.62
C THR A 258 6.31 -2.96 28.86
N ASN A 259 4.98 -3.05 29.03
CA ASN A 259 4.25 -2.66 30.23
C ASN A 259 4.48 -1.18 30.63
N SER A 260 4.34 -0.29 29.67
CA SER A 260 4.40 1.16 29.85
C SER A 260 3.21 1.83 29.14
N LEU A 261 2.88 3.07 29.50
CA LEU A 261 1.87 3.85 28.76
C LEU A 261 2.31 4.08 27.33
N LYS A 262 3.57 4.49 27.12
CA LYS A 262 4.17 4.68 25.79
C LYS A 262 5.40 3.80 25.69
N GLY A 263 5.67 3.18 24.54
CA GLY A 263 6.83 2.30 24.41
C GLY A 263 8.13 3.10 24.39
N ILE A 264 8.59 3.47 23.19
CA ILE A 264 9.82 4.26 22.99
C ILE A 264 9.42 5.64 22.46
N SER A 265 9.79 6.71 23.14
CA SER A 265 9.58 8.08 22.68
C SER A 265 10.88 8.79 22.41
N VAL A 266 10.95 9.48 21.27
CA VAL A 266 12.06 10.32 20.84
C VAL A 266 11.54 11.74 20.66
N ILE A 267 12.10 12.67 21.43
CA ILE A 267 11.57 14.02 21.58
C ILE A 267 12.72 15.02 21.35
N ARG A 268 12.51 15.98 20.45
CA ARG A 268 13.50 17.04 20.14
C ARG A 268 14.91 16.49 19.93
N SER A 269 15.03 15.47 19.08
CA SER A 269 16.29 14.74 18.90
C SER A 269 16.61 14.55 17.42
N ASN A 270 17.85 14.24 17.07
CA ASN A 270 18.21 14.03 15.66
C ASN A 270 19.14 12.82 15.46
N ASN A 271 18.99 12.12 14.34
CA ASN A 271 19.79 10.92 14.05
C ASN A 271 19.73 9.86 15.16
N VAL A 272 18.52 9.55 15.64
CA VAL A 272 18.27 8.45 16.58
C VAL A 272 17.80 7.22 15.80
N THR A 273 18.43 6.08 16.01
CA THR A 273 18.03 4.79 15.41
C THR A 273 17.43 3.89 16.48
N ILE A 274 16.16 3.51 16.29
CA ILE A 274 15.50 2.45 17.06
C ILE A 274 15.41 1.22 16.17
N ALA A 275 16.15 0.16 16.51
CA ALA A 275 16.31 -0.96 15.61
C ALA A 275 16.23 -2.34 16.27
N ASP A 276 15.68 -3.31 15.54
CA ASP A 276 15.60 -4.71 15.98
C ASP A 276 15.03 -4.89 17.41
N THR A 277 14.15 -3.99 17.89
CA THR A 277 13.51 -4.09 19.21
C THR A 277 12.20 -4.88 19.17
N LEU A 278 11.79 -5.43 20.32
CA LEU A 278 10.40 -5.85 20.56
C LEU A 278 9.72 -4.74 21.36
N VAL A 279 8.63 -4.18 20.83
CA VAL A 279 7.75 -3.28 21.60
C VAL A 279 6.39 -3.97 21.71
N ASP A 280 6.01 -4.35 22.93
CA ASP A 280 4.84 -5.20 23.21
C ASP A 280 4.09 -4.71 24.45
N ASN A 281 2.79 -5.01 24.53
CA ASN A 281 1.89 -4.67 25.64
C ASN A 281 2.02 -3.22 26.14
N ILE A 282 1.60 -2.28 25.28
CA ILE A 282 1.72 -0.83 25.52
C ILE A 282 0.34 -0.21 25.69
N GLY A 283 0.22 0.73 26.63
CA GLY A 283 -1.03 1.41 26.96
C GLY A 283 -1.60 2.23 25.80
N TYR A 284 -0.76 3.08 25.21
CA TYR A 284 -1.01 3.93 24.04
C TYR A 284 -0.06 3.49 22.91
N GLU A 285 0.75 4.40 22.36
CA GLU A 285 1.51 4.19 21.14
C GLU A 285 2.85 3.48 21.39
N GLY A 286 3.27 2.64 20.44
CA GLY A 286 4.49 1.84 20.51
C GLY A 286 5.75 2.69 20.42
N ILE A 287 6.04 3.26 19.24
CA ILE A 287 7.21 4.11 18.99
C ILE A 287 6.75 5.48 18.51
N HIS A 288 7.20 6.55 19.18
CA HIS A 288 6.76 7.92 18.89
C HIS A 288 7.95 8.86 18.70
N LEU A 289 8.13 9.41 17.51
CA LEU A 289 9.09 10.49 17.23
C LEU A 289 8.32 11.81 17.09
N ARG A 290 8.68 12.84 17.86
CA ARG A 290 7.99 14.14 17.82
C ARG A 290 8.86 15.33 18.23
N ALA A 291 8.26 16.51 18.19
CA ALA A 291 8.80 17.79 18.66
C ALA A 291 10.11 18.16 17.96
N PHE A 292 10.06 18.28 16.64
CA PHE A 292 11.19 18.59 15.76
C PHE A 292 12.26 17.49 15.73
N THR A 293 11.84 16.22 15.83
CA THR A 293 12.80 15.10 15.77
C THR A 293 13.13 14.76 14.32
N THR A 294 14.39 14.85 13.90
CA THR A 294 14.74 14.69 12.48
C THR A 294 15.73 13.56 12.21
N ASP A 295 15.82 13.15 10.94
CA ASP A 295 16.90 12.29 10.43
C ASP A 295 17.02 10.94 11.16
N SER A 296 15.91 10.50 11.77
CA SER A 296 15.85 9.36 12.70
C SER A 296 15.22 8.13 12.05
N LYS A 297 15.55 6.95 12.56
CA LYS A 297 15.23 5.67 11.92
C LYS A 297 14.51 4.73 12.87
N VAL A 298 13.47 4.07 12.38
CA VAL A 298 12.73 3.00 13.05
C VAL A 298 12.82 1.77 12.14
N VAL A 299 13.73 0.84 12.43
CA VAL A 299 14.14 -0.20 11.47
C VAL A 299 14.13 -1.61 12.05
N GLY A 300 13.49 -2.57 11.38
CA GLY A 300 13.61 -3.99 11.76
C GLY A 300 12.89 -4.36 13.07
N ASN A 301 12.04 -3.48 13.61
CA ASN A 301 11.39 -3.70 14.90
C ASN A 301 10.20 -4.65 14.77
N THR A 302 9.84 -5.32 15.85
CA THR A 302 8.54 -5.99 16.01
C THR A 302 7.72 -5.18 16.99
N ILE A 303 6.57 -4.67 16.54
CA ILE A 303 5.70 -3.82 17.35
C ILE A 303 4.31 -4.45 17.37
N LYS A 304 3.78 -4.72 18.56
CA LYS A 304 2.45 -5.31 18.69
C LYS A 304 1.77 -4.95 20.01
N ASN A 305 0.46 -5.20 20.09
CA ASN A 305 -0.32 -5.02 21.31
C ASN A 305 -0.23 -3.61 21.91
N THR A 306 -0.38 -2.59 21.07
CA THR A 306 -0.47 -1.18 21.49
C THR A 306 -1.93 -0.79 21.72
N GLY A 307 -2.18 0.31 22.44
CA GLY A 307 -3.54 0.78 22.75
C GLY A 307 -4.27 -0.04 23.83
N LYS A 308 -3.54 -0.74 24.71
CA LYS A 308 -4.15 -1.58 25.77
C LYS A 308 -4.85 -0.79 26.87
N ARG A 309 -4.50 0.48 27.05
CA ARG A 309 -5.19 1.40 27.95
C ARG A 309 -6.34 2.09 27.21
N ASP A 310 -6.04 2.63 26.03
CA ASP A 310 -7.03 3.26 25.17
C ASP A 310 -6.64 2.99 23.71
N PRO A 311 -7.49 2.27 22.95
CA PRO A 311 -7.18 1.97 21.56
C PRO A 311 -7.04 3.22 20.70
N PHE A 312 -7.63 4.37 21.05
CA PHE A 312 -7.56 5.59 20.25
C PHE A 312 -6.19 6.23 20.19
N TYR A 313 -5.31 5.90 21.13
CA TYR A 313 -3.92 6.36 21.14
C TYR A 313 -2.98 5.18 20.88
N GLY A 314 -3.48 4.11 20.27
CA GLY A 314 -2.83 2.81 20.18
C GLY A 314 -2.01 2.58 18.92
N GLU A 315 -1.37 3.61 18.35
CA GLU A 315 -0.60 3.47 17.12
C GLU A 315 0.63 2.57 17.31
N GLY A 316 1.05 1.87 16.25
CA GLY A 316 2.32 1.13 16.28
C GLY A 316 3.51 2.09 16.26
N ILE A 317 3.58 2.90 15.20
CA ILE A 317 4.55 3.97 15.01
C ILE A 317 3.80 5.29 14.78
N TYR A 318 4.16 6.32 15.55
CA TYR A 318 3.59 7.66 15.49
C TYR A 318 4.68 8.70 15.19
N ILE A 319 4.53 9.45 14.10
CA ILE A 319 5.50 10.48 13.70
C ILE A 319 4.86 11.86 13.72
N GLY A 320 5.51 12.80 14.42
CA GLY A 320 5.09 14.18 14.55
C GLY A 320 4.04 14.41 15.64
N THR A 321 3.33 15.52 15.54
CA THR A 321 2.31 15.94 16.51
C THR A 321 1.13 16.49 15.74
N SER A 322 -0.09 16.10 16.13
CA SER A 322 -1.32 16.69 15.56
C SER A 322 -1.35 18.21 15.73
N ASP A 323 -1.91 18.91 14.74
CA ASP A 323 -2.11 20.37 14.74
C ASP A 323 -2.78 20.90 16.02
N ALA A 324 -3.77 20.17 16.54
CA ALA A 324 -4.45 20.48 17.79
C ALA A 324 -3.50 20.58 19.01
N ASN A 325 -2.31 19.98 18.93
CA ASN A 325 -1.34 19.92 20.02
C ASN A 325 -0.07 20.75 19.78
N TRP A 326 0.05 21.46 18.66
CA TRP A 326 1.27 22.23 18.35
C TRP A 326 1.56 23.30 19.40
N CYS A 327 0.54 23.98 19.95
CA CYS A 327 0.77 24.97 21.01
C CYS A 327 1.35 24.35 22.28
N ALA A 328 0.93 23.14 22.64
CA ALA A 328 1.42 22.45 23.83
C ALA A 328 2.80 21.79 23.62
N GLN A 329 3.13 21.34 22.41
CA GLN A 329 4.31 20.51 22.15
C GLN A 329 5.43 21.24 21.40
N THR A 330 5.10 22.20 20.56
CA THR A 330 6.01 22.81 19.58
C THR A 330 5.87 24.34 19.51
N SER A 331 5.39 24.97 20.59
CA SER A 331 5.22 26.43 20.67
C SER A 331 4.39 26.99 19.50
N CYS A 332 3.30 26.30 19.18
CA CYS A 332 2.36 26.59 18.10
C CYS A 332 2.94 26.50 16.69
N GLN A 333 4.14 25.93 16.53
CA GLN A 333 4.73 25.68 15.21
C GLN A 333 4.36 24.28 14.72
N PRO A 334 4.21 24.07 13.40
CA PRO A 334 4.11 22.73 12.83
C PRO A 334 5.27 21.85 13.30
N ASP A 335 4.96 20.63 13.74
CA ASP A 335 5.98 19.69 14.21
C ASP A 335 6.79 19.13 13.04
N LYS A 336 7.93 19.77 12.75
CA LYS A 336 8.90 19.38 11.71
C LYS A 336 9.72 18.16 12.10
N THR A 337 9.03 17.07 12.44
CA THR A 337 9.64 15.75 12.64
C THR A 337 9.87 15.13 11.26
N ASP A 338 10.97 15.52 10.62
CA ASP A 338 11.22 15.33 9.19
C ASP A 338 12.31 14.29 8.89
N ARG A 339 12.36 13.81 7.65
CA ARG A 339 13.42 12.93 7.14
C ARG A 339 13.58 11.66 7.97
N THR A 340 12.47 11.11 8.45
CA THR A 340 12.45 9.87 9.21
C THR A 340 12.35 8.66 8.28
N LEU A 341 13.00 7.55 8.64
CA LEU A 341 12.96 6.30 7.89
C LEU A 341 12.29 5.21 8.72
N LEU A 342 11.18 4.67 8.21
CA LEU A 342 10.45 3.55 8.80
C LEU A 342 10.62 2.35 7.87
N MET A 343 11.50 1.42 8.23
CA MET A 343 11.93 0.35 7.32
C MET A 343 11.86 -1.05 7.94
N ALA A 344 11.35 -2.03 7.20
CA ALA A 344 11.43 -3.45 7.57
C ALA A 344 10.85 -3.80 8.95
N ASN A 345 9.90 -3.02 9.46
CA ASN A 345 9.22 -3.32 10.72
C ASN A 345 8.09 -4.34 10.50
N ASN A 346 7.81 -5.15 11.52
CA ASN A 346 6.62 -6.00 11.59
C ASN A 346 5.67 -5.43 12.64
N ILE A 347 4.49 -4.98 12.20
CA ILE A 347 3.54 -4.22 13.03
C ILE A 347 2.18 -4.90 12.97
N SER A 348 1.60 -5.22 14.13
CA SER A 348 0.32 -5.93 14.21
C SER A 348 -0.41 -5.64 15.52
N LEU A 349 -1.71 -5.96 15.62
CA LEU A 349 -2.46 -5.89 16.88
C LEU A 349 -2.42 -4.51 17.55
N THR A 350 -2.57 -3.44 16.77
CA THR A 350 -2.54 -2.05 17.23
C THR A 350 -3.95 -1.53 17.46
N GLY A 351 -4.16 -0.75 18.53
CA GLY A 351 -5.46 -0.14 18.83
C GLY A 351 -5.90 0.94 17.83
N ALA A 352 -4.92 1.62 17.22
CA ALA A 352 -5.08 2.60 16.15
C ALA A 352 -4.20 2.20 14.95
N GLN A 353 -3.89 3.13 14.05
CA GLN A 353 -3.07 2.88 12.86
C GLN A 353 -1.73 2.23 13.23
N PRO A 354 -1.34 1.09 12.63
CA PRO A 354 0.02 0.58 12.67
C PRO A 354 1.09 1.63 12.40
N ILE A 355 0.86 2.52 11.43
CA ILE A 355 1.71 3.68 11.19
C ILE A 355 0.84 4.92 10.96
N GLU A 356 1.05 5.96 11.75
CA GLU A 356 0.50 7.28 11.49
C GLU A 356 1.61 8.34 11.45
N VAL A 357 1.61 9.15 10.38
CA VAL A 357 2.49 10.30 10.26
C VAL A 357 1.64 11.56 10.17
N LYS A 358 1.88 12.52 11.07
CA LYS A 358 1.06 13.72 11.22
C LYS A 358 1.48 14.83 10.26
N GLU A 359 0.55 15.73 10.01
CA GLU A 359 0.78 17.08 9.52
C GLU A 359 1.90 17.76 10.32
N GLY A 360 2.65 18.66 9.69
CA GLY A 360 3.90 19.17 10.25
C GLY A 360 5.14 18.44 9.72
N THR A 361 5.01 17.15 9.40
CA THR A 361 6.13 16.29 9.00
C THR A 361 6.34 16.26 7.49
N SER A 362 7.60 16.13 7.05
CA SER A 362 7.97 16.09 5.63
C SER A 362 9.14 15.17 5.31
N ASN A 363 9.24 14.77 4.04
CA ASN A 363 10.41 14.08 3.45
C ASN A 363 10.77 12.75 4.13
N GLY A 364 9.80 12.08 4.74
CA GLY A 364 10.00 10.77 5.36
C GLY A 364 9.85 9.62 4.37
N ILE A 365 10.30 8.44 4.78
CA ILE A 365 10.24 7.20 3.99
C ILE A 365 9.58 6.11 4.84
N ILE A 366 8.60 5.42 4.27
CA ILE A 366 7.97 4.22 4.81
C ILE A 366 8.18 3.09 3.81
N ARG A 367 9.05 2.13 4.12
CA ARG A 367 9.41 1.07 3.16
C ARG A 367 9.56 -0.34 3.73
N ASP A 368 9.24 -1.34 2.92
CA ASP A 368 9.45 -2.76 3.23
C ASP A 368 8.85 -3.23 4.57
N ASN A 369 7.87 -2.52 5.13
CA ASN A 369 7.23 -2.93 6.38
C ASN A 369 6.19 -4.03 6.12
N ILE A 370 6.01 -4.93 7.09
CA ILE A 370 4.93 -5.92 7.12
C ILE A 370 3.91 -5.44 8.15
N ILE A 371 2.67 -5.24 7.71
CA ILE A 371 1.63 -4.56 8.47
C ILE A 371 0.36 -5.41 8.50
N ASP A 372 -0.18 -5.62 9.68
CA ASP A 372 -1.46 -6.31 9.89
C ASP A 372 -2.42 -5.38 10.66
N GLY A 373 -3.47 -4.92 9.97
CA GLY A 373 -4.50 -4.05 10.53
C GLY A 373 -5.60 -4.79 11.31
N ALA A 374 -5.50 -6.11 11.50
CA ALA A 374 -6.58 -6.93 12.06
C ALA A 374 -7.26 -6.33 13.30
N ASN A 375 -8.60 -6.26 13.29
CA ASN A 375 -9.67 -6.03 14.31
C ASN A 375 -9.41 -5.24 15.62
N ALA A 376 -8.20 -4.80 15.94
CA ALA A 376 -7.88 -3.98 17.09
C ALA A 376 -8.05 -2.47 16.79
N MET A 377 -8.06 -2.10 15.50
CA MET A 377 -8.20 -0.73 14.98
C MET A 377 -9.64 -0.17 15.04
N GLN A 378 -10.27 -0.12 16.22
CA GLN A 378 -11.72 0.14 16.35
C GLN A 378 -12.23 1.44 15.70
N ARG A 379 -11.39 2.46 15.51
CA ARG A 379 -11.73 3.73 14.83
C ARG A 379 -10.70 4.20 13.80
N ALA A 380 -9.63 3.45 13.60
CA ALA A 380 -8.73 3.70 12.49
C ALA A 380 -9.33 3.05 11.24
N GLU A 381 -9.37 3.79 10.13
CA GLU A 381 -9.95 3.31 8.87
C GLU A 381 -8.87 2.72 7.95
N GLU A 382 -7.59 2.97 8.21
CA GLU A 382 -6.47 2.52 7.40
C GLU A 382 -5.32 2.00 8.25
N TRP A 383 -4.44 1.19 7.68
CA TRP A 383 -3.26 0.73 8.42
C TRP A 383 -2.09 1.72 8.39
N VAL A 384 -1.99 2.53 7.33
CA VAL A 384 -0.98 3.59 7.17
C VAL A 384 -1.70 4.88 6.80
N LYS A 385 -1.61 5.88 7.67
CA LYS A 385 -2.16 7.22 7.45
C LYS A 385 -1.04 8.25 7.31
N VAL A 386 -1.07 8.98 6.20
CA VAL A 386 -0.10 10.05 5.89
C VAL A 386 -0.79 11.40 5.87
N LYS A 387 -0.51 12.23 6.87
CA LYS A 387 -0.93 13.63 6.93
C LYS A 387 0.21 14.61 6.61
N GLY A 388 1.45 14.14 6.56
CA GLY A 388 2.62 14.95 6.19
C GLY A 388 2.76 15.20 4.67
N ASN A 389 3.88 15.82 4.29
CA ASN A 389 4.22 16.14 2.91
C ASN A 389 5.43 15.36 2.39
N ASP A 390 5.50 15.17 1.07
CA ASP A 390 6.68 14.62 0.40
C ASP A 390 7.14 13.25 0.96
N TRP A 391 6.20 12.47 1.51
CA TRP A 391 6.50 11.14 2.03
C TRP A 391 6.59 10.13 0.89
N SER A 392 7.61 9.27 0.94
CA SER A 392 7.76 8.14 0.03
C SER A 392 7.35 6.84 0.71
N VAL A 393 6.26 6.23 0.23
CA VAL A 393 5.68 5.01 0.80
C VAL A 393 5.75 3.88 -0.22
N TYR A 394 6.63 2.90 -0.01
CA TYR A 394 6.88 1.88 -1.02
C TYR A 394 7.26 0.51 -0.51
N ASN A 395 6.99 -0.54 -1.30
CA ASN A 395 7.30 -1.93 -0.98
C ASN A 395 6.74 -2.44 0.36
N ASN A 396 5.77 -1.76 0.96
CA ASN A 396 5.14 -2.24 2.18
C ASN A 396 4.13 -3.34 1.84
N GLN A 397 4.00 -4.32 2.72
CA GLN A 397 3.03 -5.40 2.63
C GLN A 397 2.02 -5.23 3.76
N GLY A 398 0.79 -4.82 3.42
CA GLY A 398 -0.29 -4.62 4.38
C GLY A 398 -1.41 -5.64 4.20
N LYS A 399 -2.09 -6.05 5.27
CA LYS A 399 -3.30 -6.89 5.20
C LYS A 399 -4.31 -6.55 6.30
N ASN A 400 -5.55 -7.01 6.13
CA ASN A 400 -6.64 -6.94 7.11
C ASN A 400 -6.96 -5.51 7.57
N SER A 401 -7.23 -4.60 6.65
CA SER A 401 -7.66 -3.26 7.04
C SER A 401 -9.12 -3.26 7.52
N THR A 402 -9.50 -2.21 8.23
CA THR A 402 -10.89 -1.90 8.59
C THR A 402 -11.65 -1.22 7.46
N MET A 403 -10.99 -0.41 6.63
CA MET A 403 -11.62 0.24 5.47
C MET A 403 -10.68 0.45 4.28
N HIS A 404 -9.52 1.09 4.47
CA HIS A 404 -8.57 1.46 3.43
C HIS A 404 -7.19 0.84 3.66
N GLY A 405 -6.44 0.51 2.62
CA GLY A 405 -5.05 0.07 2.83
C GLY A 405 -4.19 1.23 3.34
N PHE A 406 -3.83 2.12 2.44
CA PHE A 406 -3.08 3.34 2.69
C PHE A 406 -3.99 4.55 2.52
N ALA A 407 -3.83 5.58 3.34
CA ALA A 407 -4.53 6.83 3.15
C ALA A 407 -3.62 8.05 3.27
N VAL A 408 -3.96 9.08 2.49
CA VAL A 408 -3.50 10.44 2.73
C VAL A 408 -4.65 11.23 3.33
N ASN A 409 -4.39 12.02 4.36
CA ASN A 409 -5.33 12.98 4.90
C ASN A 409 -4.72 14.38 4.89
N GLY A 410 -5.14 15.18 3.92
CA GLY A 410 -4.77 16.59 3.77
C GLY A 410 -5.77 17.56 4.41
N SER A 411 -6.54 17.18 5.44
CA SER A 411 -7.57 18.08 6.00
C SER A 411 -7.00 19.37 6.62
N VAL A 412 -5.70 19.40 6.94
CA VAL A 412 -5.00 20.59 7.44
C VAL A 412 -4.34 21.32 6.28
N ALA A 413 -4.58 22.63 6.17
CA ALA A 413 -4.08 23.42 5.05
C ALA A 413 -2.55 23.41 4.95
N GLY A 414 -2.07 23.13 3.73
CA GLY A 414 -0.64 23.00 3.43
C GLY A 414 -0.05 21.61 3.70
N TRP A 415 -0.86 20.63 4.11
CA TRP A 415 -0.41 19.29 4.50
C TRP A 415 -1.12 18.17 3.71
N GLY A 416 -0.59 16.95 3.74
CA GLY A 416 -1.06 15.83 2.91
C GLY A 416 -0.68 15.95 1.44
N LEU A 417 0.40 16.65 1.12
CA LEU A 417 0.78 17.02 -0.25
C LEU A 417 1.98 16.21 -0.76
N ARG A 418 2.00 15.96 -2.09
CA ARG A 418 3.16 15.41 -2.83
C ARG A 418 3.69 14.07 -2.29
N ASN A 419 2.82 13.30 -1.65
CA ASN A 419 3.16 11.96 -1.18
C ASN A 419 3.23 10.99 -2.37
N ILE A 420 4.14 10.03 -2.34
CA ILE A 420 4.30 9.05 -3.42
C ILE A 420 4.10 7.62 -2.90
N PHE A 421 3.32 6.82 -3.63
CA PHE A 421 3.03 5.43 -3.29
C PHE A 421 3.41 4.52 -4.45
N TYR A 422 4.32 3.56 -4.28
CA TYR A 422 4.72 2.64 -5.35
C TYR A 422 5.18 1.27 -4.83
N GLY A 423 5.00 0.21 -5.61
CA GLY A 423 5.46 -1.14 -5.25
C GLY A 423 4.86 -1.76 -3.97
N ASN A 424 3.85 -1.13 -3.34
CA ASN A 424 3.22 -1.68 -2.15
C ASN A 424 2.26 -2.81 -2.51
N THR A 425 2.09 -3.78 -1.61
CA THR A 425 1.10 -4.86 -1.72
C THR A 425 0.03 -4.69 -0.65
N ALA A 426 -1.22 -4.58 -1.08
CA ALA A 426 -2.39 -4.26 -0.25
C ALA A 426 -3.57 -5.22 -0.50
N PRO A 427 -3.53 -6.47 0.01
CA PRO A 427 -4.73 -7.25 0.27
C PRO A 427 -5.57 -6.60 1.38
N VAL A 428 -6.45 -5.66 1.01
CA VAL A 428 -7.18 -4.81 1.96
C VAL A 428 -8.15 -5.63 2.81
N GLY A 429 -8.98 -6.46 2.18
CA GLY A 429 -9.99 -7.26 2.88
C GLY A 429 -11.15 -6.45 3.46
N ALA A 430 -11.42 -5.25 2.94
CA ALA A 430 -12.43 -4.34 3.46
C ALA A 430 -13.15 -3.56 2.35
N ALA A 431 -14.22 -2.84 2.71
CA ALA A 431 -15.10 -2.17 1.77
C ALA A 431 -14.49 -0.96 1.03
N GLY A 432 -13.40 -0.37 1.52
CA GLY A 432 -12.82 0.84 0.94
C GLY A 432 -11.76 0.59 -0.14
N TYR A 433 -10.90 1.58 -0.36
CA TYR A 433 -9.84 1.57 -1.36
C TYR A 433 -8.51 0.95 -0.90
N GLY A 434 -7.69 0.49 -1.85
CA GLY A 434 -6.26 0.25 -1.60
C GLY A 434 -5.51 1.53 -1.19
N PHE A 435 -5.76 2.63 -1.90
CA PHE A 435 -5.21 3.95 -1.63
C PHE A 435 -6.32 5.00 -1.59
N PHE A 436 -6.54 5.62 -0.43
CA PHE A 436 -7.53 6.69 -0.28
C PHE A 436 -6.84 8.04 -0.09
N ILE A 437 -6.93 8.91 -1.09
CA ILE A 437 -6.32 10.24 -1.05
C ILE A 437 -7.41 11.26 -0.71
N HIS A 438 -7.47 11.67 0.57
CA HIS A 438 -8.32 12.76 1.01
C HIS A 438 -7.59 14.10 0.86
N GLU A 439 -8.02 14.87 -0.14
CA GLU A 439 -7.42 16.16 -0.48
C GLU A 439 -8.22 17.32 0.11
N GLN A 440 -7.52 18.39 0.49
CA GLN A 440 -8.19 19.68 0.74
C GLN A 440 -8.45 20.39 -0.58
N GLY A 441 -9.72 20.58 -0.93
CA GLY A 441 -10.14 21.30 -2.13
C GLY A 441 -10.42 20.38 -3.31
N THR A 442 -10.03 20.80 -4.52
CA THR A 442 -10.35 20.08 -5.76
C THR A 442 -9.54 18.79 -5.88
N LYS A 443 -10.17 17.73 -6.37
CA LYS A 443 -9.50 16.46 -6.66
C LYS A 443 -8.29 16.67 -7.60
N GLY A 444 -7.13 16.11 -7.23
CA GLY A 444 -5.87 16.15 -7.98
C GLY A 444 -4.91 17.28 -7.61
N THR A 445 -5.28 18.18 -6.68
CA THR A 445 -4.44 19.33 -6.31
C THR A 445 -3.37 19.02 -5.28
N SER A 446 -3.44 17.88 -4.59
CA SER A 446 -2.44 17.54 -3.55
C SER A 446 -1.06 17.28 -4.13
N GLY A 447 -0.96 16.94 -5.42
CA GLY A 447 0.26 16.43 -6.04
C GLY A 447 0.66 15.04 -5.55
N THR A 448 -0.19 14.37 -4.76
CA THR A 448 0.02 12.98 -4.36
C THR A 448 -0.01 12.07 -5.59
N ARG A 449 0.92 11.13 -5.67
CA ARG A 449 1.10 10.23 -6.80
C ARG A 449 0.99 8.79 -6.34
N VAL A 450 -0.04 8.09 -6.80
CA VAL A 450 -0.21 6.65 -6.58
C VAL A 450 0.22 5.93 -7.86
N TYR A 451 1.31 5.16 -7.83
CA TYR A 451 1.79 4.45 -9.01
C TYR A 451 1.02 3.17 -9.27
N CYS A 452 0.89 2.77 -10.53
CA CYS A 452 0.23 1.52 -10.92
C CYS A 452 1.09 0.28 -10.57
N SER A 453 2.34 0.46 -10.11
CA SER A 453 3.20 -0.61 -9.58
C SER A 453 2.76 -1.15 -8.22
N ASN A 454 1.82 -0.50 -7.54
CA ASN A 454 1.21 -1.09 -6.35
C ASN A 454 0.30 -2.26 -6.75
N THR A 455 0.17 -3.26 -5.88
CA THR A 455 -0.74 -4.39 -6.05
C THR A 455 -1.85 -4.27 -5.00
N VAL A 456 -3.10 -4.16 -5.43
CA VAL A 456 -4.28 -4.08 -4.54
C VAL A 456 -5.20 -5.27 -4.82
N THR A 457 -5.63 -5.96 -3.77
CA THR A 457 -6.64 -7.02 -3.86
C THR A 457 -7.66 -6.86 -2.73
N ALA A 458 -8.87 -7.40 -2.94
CA ALA A 458 -9.93 -7.42 -1.93
C ALA A 458 -10.27 -6.02 -1.34
N ALA A 459 -10.24 -4.97 -2.16
CA ALA A 459 -10.65 -3.61 -1.79
C ALA A 459 -12.01 -3.32 -2.44
N GLY A 460 -13.06 -3.16 -1.64
CA GLY A 460 -14.44 -3.03 -2.12
C GLY A 460 -14.69 -1.81 -3.02
N SER A 461 -13.99 -0.70 -2.77
CA SER A 461 -14.06 0.50 -3.61
C SER A 461 -13.00 0.53 -4.72
N GLY A 462 -12.14 -0.49 -4.81
CA GLY A 462 -11.14 -0.64 -5.84
C GLY A 462 -9.75 -0.11 -5.48
N PHE A 463 -8.91 0.05 -6.50
CA PHE A 463 -7.47 0.30 -6.35
C PHE A 463 -7.17 1.61 -5.60
N SER A 464 -7.71 2.73 -6.07
CA SER A 464 -7.50 4.06 -5.50
C SER A 464 -8.67 4.97 -5.85
N ASN A 465 -8.95 5.98 -5.03
CA ASN A 465 -9.92 7.03 -5.36
C ASN A 465 -9.36 8.06 -6.36
N GLN A 466 -8.08 7.96 -6.70
CA GLN A 466 -7.41 8.69 -7.78
C GLN A 466 -6.88 7.72 -8.84
N ALA A 467 -6.72 8.21 -10.07
CA ALA A 467 -6.12 7.43 -11.14
C ALA A 467 -4.65 7.17 -10.80
N CYS A 468 -4.18 5.92 -10.94
CA CYS A 468 -2.77 5.60 -10.73
C CYS A 468 -1.88 6.21 -11.82
N ILE A 469 -0.56 6.18 -11.70
CA ILE A 469 0.35 6.67 -12.74
C ILE A 469 1.46 5.67 -13.03
N SER A 470 2.03 5.74 -14.24
CA SER A 470 3.09 4.82 -14.71
C SER A 470 4.43 5.09 -14.05
#